data_AF-A0A2N6J4F1-F1
#
_entry.id   AF-A0A2N6J4F1-F1
#
_cell.length_a   1.000
_cell.length_b   1.000
_cell.length_c   1.000
_cell.angle_alpha   90.00
_cell.angle_beta   90.00
_cell.angle_gamma   90.00
#
_symmetry.space_group_name_H-M   'P 1'
#
loop_
_entity.id
_entity.type
_entity.pdbx_description
1 polymer ?
#
loop_
_entity_poly.entity_id
_entity_poly.type
_entity_poly.pdbx_seq_one_letter_code
_entity_poly.pdbx_strand_id
1 'polypeptide(L)'
;MLYSPHAIHKTRPLPRTQSGFTIVELSVAVAIAGVLLVSAIALVQVVLRQTRANDLVSSIPRTLTQIDKMYARSANFNGLTTQVAIGFGAFDGAFDITGPANNRVATHRFGYQTLAQAANNFRGPTAAAGGAAAGGAAAGGAAAGGAAAGGAAAAPPDASAYAVIYAGIPRAACADVVSSAAASGVLGLLVAPEAVVGTPAFTVDNALTLRMAMFEGTVTAPPAGSVRVKGTVNNSALDVAAMSGGTACGTNNDTVTIAMVNWK
;
A
#
# COMPACT_ATOMS: atom_id res chain seq x y z
N MET A 1 5.39 45.92 99.73
CA MET A 1 5.56 44.87 98.70
C MET A 1 4.36 44.92 97.78
N LEU A 2 4.45 45.64 96.66
CA LEU A 2 3.38 45.70 95.65
C LEU A 2 3.64 44.63 94.59
N TYR A 3 2.68 43.72 94.43
CA TYR A 3 2.66 42.70 93.40
C TYR A 3 1.97 43.27 92.16
N SER A 4 2.65 43.28 91.01
CA SER A 4 2.12 43.74 89.73
C SER A 4 2.08 42.55 88.76
N PRO A 5 0.92 42.13 88.23
CA PRO A 5 0.83 40.99 87.32
C PRO A 5 1.12 41.37 85.86
N HIS A 6 1.76 40.43 85.15
CA HIS A 6 2.16 40.50 83.75
C HIS A 6 0.99 40.64 82.76
N ALA A 7 1.22 41.36 81.66
CA ALA A 7 0.39 41.32 80.47
C ALA A 7 0.89 40.23 79.48
N ILE A 8 0.03 39.26 79.18
CA ILE A 8 0.26 38.20 78.20
C ILE A 8 -0.11 38.74 76.80
N HIS A 9 0.88 38.93 75.93
CA HIS A 9 0.65 39.26 74.52
C HIS A 9 0.14 38.03 73.74
N LYS A 10 -1.13 38.08 73.32
CA LYS A 10 -1.68 37.15 72.33
C LYS A 10 -1.11 37.46 70.95
N THR A 11 -0.34 36.55 70.36
CA THR A 11 0.03 36.57 68.95
C THR A 11 -1.21 36.28 68.10
N ARG A 12 -1.54 37.22 67.19
CA ARG A 12 -2.67 37.10 66.27
C ARG A 12 -2.20 36.32 65.03
N PRO A 13 -2.83 35.19 64.66
CA PRO A 13 -2.46 34.48 63.45
C PRO A 13 -2.89 35.31 62.22
N LEU A 14 -1.94 35.56 61.32
CA LEU A 14 -2.22 36.17 60.02
C LEU A 14 -3.04 35.18 59.17
N PRO A 15 -4.09 35.65 58.47
CA PRO A 15 -4.87 34.79 57.59
C PRO A 15 -4.00 34.32 56.42
N ARG A 16 -3.86 33.01 56.25
CA ARG A 16 -3.35 32.44 55.00
C ARG A 16 -4.37 32.74 53.90
N THR A 17 -4.00 33.56 52.93
CA THR A 17 -4.72 33.66 51.65
C THR A 17 -4.61 32.31 50.95
N GLN A 18 -5.66 31.51 51.07
CA GLN A 18 -5.80 30.28 50.31
C GLN A 18 -6.35 30.67 48.92
N SER A 19 -5.45 30.84 47.94
CA SER A 19 -5.83 30.97 46.53
C SER A 19 -6.26 29.60 46.02
N GLY A 20 -7.49 29.20 46.33
CA GLY A 20 -8.11 28.05 45.68
C GLY A 20 -8.36 28.41 44.22
N PHE A 21 -7.69 27.70 43.29
CA PHE A 21 -8.06 27.73 41.89
C PHE A 21 -9.58 27.54 41.79
N THR A 22 -10.26 28.52 41.20
CA THR A 22 -11.71 28.42 41.04
C THR A 22 -12.01 27.27 40.08
N ILE A 23 -13.11 26.53 40.29
CA ILE A 23 -13.55 25.44 39.40
C ILE A 23 -13.55 25.87 37.92
N VAL A 24 -13.78 27.16 37.66
CA VAL A 24 -13.75 27.76 36.33
C VAL A 24 -12.37 27.74 35.69
N GLU A 25 -11.30 28.14 36.38
CA GLU A 25 -9.93 28.09 35.82
C GLU A 25 -9.49 26.66 35.51
N LEU A 26 -9.86 25.70 36.37
CA LEU A 26 -9.54 24.30 36.14
C LEU A 26 -10.31 23.75 34.92
N SER A 27 -11.55 24.20 34.70
CA SER A 27 -12.34 23.81 33.52
C SER A 27 -11.74 24.34 32.20
N VAL A 28 -11.22 25.57 32.19
CA VAL A 28 -10.57 26.16 31.01
C VAL A 28 -9.24 25.45 30.73
N ALA A 29 -8.44 25.16 31.77
CA ALA A 29 -7.20 24.42 31.63
C ALA A 29 -7.43 23.01 31.04
N VAL A 30 -8.46 22.30 31.51
CA VAL A 30 -8.82 20.97 30.98
C VAL A 30 -9.32 21.05 29.54
N ALA A 31 -10.09 22.10 29.18
CA ALA A 31 -10.55 22.30 27.81
C ALA A 31 -9.37 22.51 26.85
N ILE A 32 -8.41 23.36 27.21
CA ILE A 32 -7.20 23.60 26.40
C ILE A 32 -6.37 22.32 26.30
N ALA A 33 -6.15 21.62 27.41
CA ALA A 33 -5.43 20.34 27.42
C ALA A 33 -6.11 19.29 26.53
N GLY A 34 -7.45 19.21 26.55
CA GLY A 34 -8.23 18.33 25.69
C GLY A 34 -8.05 18.64 24.21
N VAL A 35 -8.12 19.92 23.82
CA VAL A 35 -7.91 20.36 22.42
C VAL A 35 -6.48 20.07 21.97
N LEU A 36 -5.48 20.28 22.84
CA LEU A 36 -4.08 19.98 22.53
C LEU A 36 -3.82 18.48 22.37
N LEU A 37 -4.48 17.62 23.17
CA LEU A 37 -4.37 16.17 23.03
C LEU A 37 -4.97 15.68 21.71
N VAL A 38 -6.16 16.17 21.36
CA VAL A 38 -6.83 15.77 20.11
C VAL A 38 -6.04 16.23 18.88
N SER A 39 -5.47 17.43 18.91
CA SER A 39 -4.65 17.94 17.80
C SER A 39 -3.33 17.16 17.65
N ALA A 40 -2.69 16.76 18.76
CA ALA A 40 -1.49 15.94 18.74
C ALA A 40 -1.75 14.54 18.15
N ILE A 41 -2.89 13.90 18.49
CA ILE A 41 -3.24 12.57 17.97
C ILE A 41 -3.46 12.59 16.45
N ALA A 42 -4.16 13.61 15.93
CA ALA A 42 -4.37 13.75 14.49
C ALA A 42 -3.05 13.89 13.72
N LEU A 43 -2.11 14.67 14.25
CA LEU A 43 -0.81 14.91 13.63
C LEU A 43 0.07 13.64 13.61
N VAL A 44 0.07 12.87 14.69
CA VAL A 44 0.81 11.59 14.76
C VAL A 44 0.31 10.60 13.72
N GLN A 45 -1.01 10.52 13.49
CA GLN A 45 -1.56 9.61 12.48
C GLN A 45 -1.14 10.00 11.06
N VAL A 46 -1.05 11.30 10.75
CA VAL A 46 -0.54 11.80 9.46
C VAL A 46 0.93 11.44 9.28
N VAL A 47 1.76 11.69 10.29
CA VAL A 47 3.19 11.39 10.24
C VAL A 47 3.42 9.89 10.06
N LEU A 48 2.74 9.04 10.84
CA LEU A 48 2.89 7.59 10.72
C LEU A 48 2.44 7.08 9.33
N ARG A 49 1.38 7.65 8.75
CA ARG A 49 0.96 7.30 7.38
C ARG A 49 2.01 7.73 6.36
N GLN A 50 2.58 8.92 6.51
CA GLN A 50 3.64 9.40 5.61
C GLN A 50 4.90 8.54 5.71
N THR A 51 5.32 8.16 6.92
CA THR A 51 6.47 7.27 7.12
C THR A 51 6.22 5.91 6.46
N ARG A 52 5.04 5.31 6.65
CA ARG A 52 4.69 4.02 6.01
C ARG A 52 4.66 4.11 4.49
N ALA A 53 4.13 5.21 3.94
CA ALA A 53 4.14 5.48 2.51
C ALA A 53 5.57 5.61 1.98
N ASN A 54 6.42 6.38 2.65
CA ASN A 54 7.83 6.56 2.29
C ASN A 54 8.62 5.24 2.34
N ASP A 55 8.40 4.43 3.37
CA ASP A 55 9.03 3.10 3.49
C ASP A 55 8.64 2.22 2.30
N LEU A 56 7.35 2.15 1.95
CA LEU A 56 6.87 1.39 0.81
C LEU A 56 7.44 1.91 -0.51
N VAL A 57 7.37 3.22 -0.74
CA VAL A 57 7.93 3.95 -1.89
C VAL A 57 9.40 3.63 -2.11
N SER A 58 10.18 3.58 -1.03
CA SER A 58 11.61 3.25 -1.10
C SER A 58 11.89 1.76 -1.41
N SER A 59 10.94 0.88 -1.07
CA SER A 59 11.08 -0.58 -1.23
C SER A 59 10.71 -1.07 -2.62
N ILE A 60 9.73 -0.43 -3.29
CA ILE A 60 9.27 -0.77 -4.65
C ILE A 60 10.41 -0.92 -5.66
N PRO A 61 11.29 0.08 -5.88
CA PRO A 61 12.38 -0.06 -6.84
C PRO A 61 13.33 -1.21 -6.48
N ARG A 62 13.54 -1.48 -5.18
CA ARG A 62 14.39 -2.58 -4.75
C ARG A 62 13.77 -3.93 -5.09
N THR A 63 12.49 -4.12 -4.83
CA THR A 63 11.78 -5.37 -5.14
C THR A 63 11.79 -5.67 -6.63
N LEU A 64 11.45 -4.68 -7.47
CA LEU A 64 11.45 -4.85 -8.92
C LEU A 64 12.85 -5.15 -9.47
N THR A 65 13.85 -4.37 -9.07
CA THR A 65 15.24 -4.58 -9.52
C THR A 65 15.81 -5.92 -9.08
N GLN A 66 15.42 -6.45 -7.92
CA GLN A 66 15.83 -7.78 -7.48
C GLN A 66 15.19 -8.89 -8.32
N ILE A 67 13.90 -8.79 -8.64
CA ILE A 67 13.22 -9.72 -9.55
C ILE A 67 13.87 -9.67 -10.94
N ASP A 68 14.16 -8.47 -11.46
CA ASP A 68 14.82 -8.28 -12.75
C ASP A 68 16.23 -8.89 -12.74
N LYS A 69 17.02 -8.69 -11.68
CA LYS A 69 18.35 -9.31 -11.52
C LYS A 69 18.28 -10.83 -11.48
N MET A 70 17.32 -11.40 -10.76
CA MET A 70 17.13 -12.84 -10.65
C MET A 70 16.85 -13.47 -12.01
N TYR A 71 16.04 -12.81 -12.83
CA TYR A 71 15.70 -13.27 -14.17
C TYR A 71 16.56 -12.65 -15.27
N ALA A 72 17.64 -11.93 -14.97
CA ALA A 72 18.42 -11.21 -15.98
C ALA A 72 19.00 -12.13 -17.08
N ARG A 73 19.28 -13.39 -16.73
CA ARG A 73 19.79 -14.41 -17.67
C ARG A 73 18.70 -15.30 -18.28
N SER A 74 17.46 -15.15 -17.82
CA SER A 74 16.33 -15.92 -18.35
C SER A 74 15.66 -15.15 -19.48
N ALA A 75 15.11 -15.85 -20.47
CA ALA A 75 14.29 -15.22 -21.51
C ALA A 75 12.92 -14.75 -20.97
N ASN A 76 12.44 -15.38 -19.89
CA ASN A 76 11.12 -15.16 -19.32
C ASN A 76 11.14 -15.24 -17.78
N PHE A 77 10.03 -14.91 -17.13
CA PHE A 77 9.83 -14.94 -15.68
C PHE A 77 9.20 -16.26 -15.21
N ASN A 78 9.43 -17.36 -15.95
CA ASN A 78 8.82 -18.65 -15.62
C ASN A 78 9.21 -19.10 -14.20
N GLY A 79 8.24 -19.66 -13.48
CA GLY A 79 8.39 -20.10 -12.09
C GLY A 79 8.37 -18.97 -11.06
N LEU A 80 8.23 -17.71 -11.48
CA LEU A 80 8.10 -16.61 -10.53
C LEU A 80 6.75 -16.72 -9.81
N THR A 81 6.87 -16.94 -8.50
CA THR A 81 5.78 -16.90 -7.53
C THR A 81 6.24 -16.05 -6.35
N THR A 82 5.32 -15.60 -5.50
CA THR A 82 5.64 -14.85 -4.29
C THR A 82 6.66 -15.59 -3.42
N GLN A 83 6.60 -16.92 -3.40
CA GLN A 83 7.42 -17.76 -2.52
C GLN A 83 8.86 -17.83 -3.05
N VAL A 84 8.99 -17.91 -4.37
CA VAL A 84 10.27 -17.80 -5.06
C VAL A 84 10.85 -16.41 -4.84
N ALA A 85 10.08 -15.34 -5.05
CA ALA A 85 10.53 -13.97 -4.82
C ALA A 85 11.00 -13.74 -3.36
N ILE A 86 10.27 -14.26 -2.37
CA ILE A 86 10.68 -14.23 -0.95
C ILE A 86 11.97 -15.03 -0.74
N GLY A 87 12.07 -16.25 -1.28
CA GLY A 87 13.23 -17.11 -1.13
C GLY A 87 14.52 -16.49 -1.68
N PHE A 88 14.41 -15.66 -2.72
CA PHE A 88 15.53 -14.93 -3.31
C PHE A 88 15.77 -13.53 -2.70
N GLY A 89 14.97 -13.14 -1.69
CA GLY A 89 15.16 -11.88 -0.97
C GLY A 89 14.61 -10.63 -1.66
N ALA A 90 13.76 -10.78 -2.69
CA ALA A 90 13.16 -9.65 -3.42
C ALA A 90 12.36 -8.72 -2.50
N PHE A 91 11.85 -9.26 -1.40
CA PHE A 91 11.22 -8.50 -0.32
C PHE A 91 12.26 -8.24 0.79
N ASP A 92 12.62 -6.96 0.95
CA ASP A 92 13.52 -6.40 1.97
C ASP A 92 12.85 -6.38 3.36
N GLY A 93 13.54 -5.95 4.41
CA GLY A 93 13.02 -5.64 5.74
C GLY A 93 11.98 -4.51 5.79
N ALA A 94 11.63 -3.90 4.65
CA ALA A 94 10.41 -3.12 4.49
C ALA A 94 9.13 -3.98 4.52
N PHE A 95 9.29 -5.31 4.38
CA PHE A 95 8.23 -6.30 4.44
C PHE A 95 8.40 -7.21 5.65
N ASP A 96 7.29 -7.51 6.30
CA ASP A 96 7.21 -8.58 7.30
C ASP A 96 6.88 -9.90 6.59
N ILE A 97 7.81 -10.86 6.69
CA ILE A 97 7.67 -12.19 6.07
C ILE A 97 7.19 -13.16 7.14
N THR A 98 5.94 -13.57 7.03
CA THR A 98 5.30 -14.47 7.98
C THR A 98 4.84 -15.77 7.30
N GLY A 99 4.57 -16.80 8.11
CA GLY A 99 4.05 -18.08 7.63
C GLY A 99 5.12 -19.18 7.42
N PRO A 100 4.67 -20.41 7.15
CA PRO A 100 5.56 -21.57 6.98
C PRO A 100 6.31 -21.49 5.64
N ALA A 101 7.41 -22.24 5.51
CA ALA A 101 8.32 -22.18 4.36
C ALA A 101 7.63 -22.28 2.97
N ASN A 102 6.56 -23.07 2.87
CA ASN A 102 5.84 -23.31 1.61
C ASN A 102 4.64 -22.36 1.38
N ASN A 103 4.34 -21.48 2.33
CA ASN A 103 3.23 -20.54 2.25
C ASN A 103 3.57 -19.23 2.95
N ARG A 104 4.71 -18.66 2.59
CA ARG A 104 5.17 -17.38 3.14
C ARG A 104 4.37 -16.23 2.53
N VAL A 105 4.08 -15.24 3.36
CA VAL A 105 3.36 -14.03 2.99
C VAL A 105 4.27 -12.85 3.23
N ALA A 106 4.45 -12.00 2.22
CA ALA A 106 5.12 -10.72 2.36
C ALA A 106 4.08 -9.64 2.69
N THR A 107 4.25 -8.96 3.82
CA THR A 107 3.32 -7.91 4.29
C THR A 107 4.05 -6.58 4.35
N HIS A 108 3.60 -5.57 3.62
CA HIS A 108 4.24 -4.25 3.65
C HIS A 108 3.79 -3.42 4.85
N ARG A 109 4.39 -2.23 5.05
CA ARG A 109 4.19 -1.38 6.23
C ARG A 109 2.75 -0.93 6.52
N PHE A 110 1.84 -0.97 5.55
CA PHE A 110 0.41 -0.76 5.81
C PHE A 110 -0.31 -1.96 6.46
N GLY A 111 0.36 -3.11 6.61
CA GLY A 111 -0.20 -4.32 7.24
C GLY A 111 -0.92 -5.26 6.28
N TYR A 112 -0.76 -5.08 4.96
CA TYR A 112 -1.43 -5.89 3.94
C TYR A 112 -0.43 -6.59 3.01
N GLN A 113 -0.93 -7.61 2.32
CA GLN A 113 -0.12 -8.54 1.56
C GLN A 113 0.40 -7.93 0.26
N THR A 114 1.61 -8.34 -0.10
CA THR A 114 2.23 -8.11 -1.40
C THR A 114 2.45 -9.45 -2.09
N LEU A 115 2.06 -9.51 -3.36
CA LEU A 115 2.16 -10.71 -4.18
C LEU A 115 3.07 -10.44 -5.37
N ALA A 116 3.85 -11.43 -5.79
CA ALA A 116 4.63 -11.38 -7.02
C ALA A 116 4.30 -12.61 -7.88
N GLN A 117 4.03 -12.41 -9.16
CA GLN A 117 3.61 -13.49 -10.04
C GLN A 117 4.05 -13.24 -11.48
N ALA A 118 4.48 -14.29 -12.18
CA ALA A 118 4.67 -14.26 -13.62
C ALA A 118 3.35 -13.98 -14.36
N ALA A 119 3.35 -13.06 -15.32
CA ALA A 119 2.21 -12.79 -16.19
C ALA A 119 2.34 -13.63 -17.47
N ASN A 120 1.68 -14.79 -17.42
CA ASN A 120 1.81 -15.87 -18.39
C ASN A 120 1.22 -15.59 -19.78
N ASN A 121 0.30 -14.62 -19.88
CA ASN A 121 -0.34 -14.24 -21.14
C ASN A 121 0.15 -12.90 -21.69
N PHE A 122 1.25 -12.38 -21.14
CA PHE A 122 1.76 -11.09 -21.57
C PHE A 122 2.52 -11.25 -22.88
N ARG A 123 2.00 -10.64 -23.95
CA ARG A 123 2.67 -10.59 -25.26
C ARG A 123 3.12 -9.17 -25.52
N GLY A 124 4.44 -8.97 -25.66
CA GLY A 124 5.05 -7.66 -25.94
C GLY A 124 4.57 -7.03 -27.27
N PRO A 125 4.94 -5.77 -27.55
CA PRO A 125 4.42 -5.01 -28.69
C PRO A 125 4.79 -5.60 -30.06
N THR A 126 5.79 -6.50 -30.11
CA THR A 126 6.29 -7.14 -31.34
C THR A 126 5.58 -8.44 -31.69
N ALA A 127 4.73 -8.97 -30.80
CA ALA A 127 3.87 -10.10 -31.13
C ALA A 127 2.62 -9.59 -31.87
N ALA A 128 2.83 -9.17 -33.12
CA ALA A 128 1.77 -8.76 -34.02
C ALA A 128 0.65 -9.82 -34.05
N ALA A 129 -0.58 -9.32 -34.05
CA ALA A 129 -1.83 -10.02 -34.11
C ALA A 129 -1.81 -11.24 -35.05
N GLY A 130 -1.74 -12.44 -34.46
CA GLY A 130 -2.17 -13.70 -35.07
C GLY A 130 -3.25 -14.27 -34.16
N GLY A 131 -4.51 -14.16 -34.60
CA GLY A 131 -5.69 -14.26 -33.75
C GLY A 131 -5.84 -15.53 -32.91
N ALA A 132 -6.35 -15.33 -31.70
CA ALA A 132 -7.31 -16.23 -31.07
C ALA A 132 -8.12 -15.41 -30.06
N ALA A 133 -9.28 -14.94 -30.51
CA ALA A 133 -10.36 -14.56 -29.62
C ALA A 133 -10.79 -15.80 -28.84
N ALA A 134 -10.16 -16.05 -27.69
CA ALA A 134 -10.71 -16.94 -26.69
C ALA A 134 -11.51 -16.08 -25.72
N GLY A 135 -12.82 -16.00 -25.99
CA GLY A 135 -13.80 -15.54 -25.02
C GLY A 135 -13.69 -16.37 -23.74
N GLY A 136 -13.51 -15.70 -22.61
CA GLY A 136 -13.57 -16.29 -21.29
C GLY A 136 -14.42 -15.37 -20.45
N ALA A 137 -15.63 -15.84 -20.14
CA ALA A 137 -16.68 -15.09 -19.49
C ALA A 137 -16.23 -14.46 -18.15
N ALA A 138 -16.68 -13.23 -17.94
CA ALA A 138 -16.78 -12.66 -16.60
C ALA A 138 -17.70 -13.56 -15.76
N ALA A 139 -17.14 -14.26 -14.79
CA ALA A 139 -17.91 -14.86 -13.70
C ALA A 139 -17.70 -13.98 -12.46
N GLY A 140 -18.75 -13.22 -12.13
CA GLY A 140 -18.92 -12.64 -10.81
C GLY A 140 -19.04 -13.74 -9.77
N GLY A 141 -18.44 -13.51 -8.62
CA GLY A 141 -18.53 -14.38 -7.45
C GLY A 141 -17.80 -13.76 -6.28
N ALA A 142 -18.54 -13.07 -5.42
CA ALA A 142 -18.07 -12.71 -4.09
C ALA A 142 -17.84 -14.00 -3.28
N ALA A 143 -16.65 -14.20 -2.73
CA ALA A 143 -16.46 -15.08 -1.58
C ALA A 143 -15.16 -14.76 -0.82
N ALA A 144 -15.29 -14.83 0.49
CA ALA A 144 -14.35 -14.58 1.55
C ALA A 144 -13.00 -15.33 1.43
N GLY A 145 -11.96 -14.67 1.98
CA GLY A 145 -11.11 -15.26 2.99
C GLY A 145 -10.45 -16.60 2.65
N GLY A 146 -9.28 -16.53 2.03
CA GLY A 146 -8.40 -17.67 1.91
C GLY A 146 -7.21 -17.30 1.04
N ALA A 147 -6.04 -17.14 1.64
CA ALA A 147 -4.78 -17.09 0.91
C ALA A 147 -4.63 -18.42 0.15
N ALA A 148 -5.05 -18.43 -1.12
CA ALA A 148 -4.85 -19.56 -1.99
C ALA A 148 -3.35 -19.65 -2.27
N ALA A 149 -2.72 -20.65 -1.66
CA ALA A 149 -1.41 -21.13 -2.06
C ALA A 149 -1.48 -21.44 -3.56
N GLY A 150 -0.82 -20.62 -4.37
CA GLY A 150 -0.71 -20.82 -5.80
C GLY A 150 0.01 -22.15 -6.05
N GLY A 151 -0.76 -23.18 -6.40
CA GLY A 151 -0.20 -24.36 -7.03
C GLY A 151 0.55 -23.94 -8.28
N ALA A 152 1.75 -24.49 -8.48
CA ALA A 152 2.56 -24.24 -9.66
C ALA A 152 1.83 -24.79 -10.90
N ALA A 153 0.93 -23.98 -11.47
CA ALA A 153 0.43 -24.21 -12.81
C ALA A 153 1.63 -24.09 -13.76
N ALA A 154 1.84 -25.13 -14.57
CA ALA A 154 2.89 -25.13 -15.59
C ALA A 154 2.79 -23.86 -16.43
N ALA A 155 3.83 -23.04 -16.42
CA ALA A 155 3.78 -21.78 -17.14
C ALA A 155 3.75 -22.05 -18.65
N PRO A 156 2.90 -21.34 -19.41
CA PRO A 156 3.01 -21.30 -20.85
C PRO A 156 4.35 -20.68 -21.27
N PRO A 157 4.81 -20.93 -22.51
CA PRO A 157 6.14 -20.54 -22.98
C PRO A 157 6.43 -19.02 -22.99
N ASP A 158 5.41 -18.18 -22.83
CA ASP A 158 5.47 -16.73 -23.10
C ASP A 158 5.35 -15.87 -21.81
N ALA A 159 5.85 -16.31 -20.65
CA ALA A 159 5.87 -15.49 -19.43
C ALA A 159 6.87 -14.32 -19.50
N SER A 160 6.76 -13.46 -20.51
CA SER A 160 7.69 -12.35 -20.75
C SER A 160 7.50 -11.16 -19.80
N ALA A 161 6.53 -11.25 -18.89
CA ALA A 161 6.25 -10.23 -17.89
C ALA A 161 6.01 -10.80 -16.50
N TYR A 162 6.03 -9.93 -15.50
CA TYR A 162 5.59 -10.21 -14.15
C TYR A 162 4.83 -9.03 -13.56
N ALA A 163 4.04 -9.30 -12.53
CA ALA A 163 3.34 -8.31 -11.75
C ALA A 163 3.73 -8.41 -10.28
N VAL A 164 3.89 -7.26 -9.63
CA VAL A 164 3.95 -7.12 -8.17
C VAL A 164 2.71 -6.36 -7.73
N ILE A 165 1.92 -6.97 -6.85
CA ILE A 165 0.59 -6.52 -6.46
C ILE A 165 0.64 -6.13 -4.98
N TYR A 166 0.27 -4.89 -4.69
CA TYR A 166 0.21 -4.31 -3.35
C TYR A 166 -1.25 -4.10 -2.96
N ALA A 167 -1.71 -4.78 -1.90
CA ALA A 167 -3.08 -4.66 -1.39
C ALA A 167 -3.19 -3.60 -0.29
N GLY A 168 -4.39 -3.09 -0.03
CA GLY A 168 -4.69 -2.26 1.12
C GLY A 168 -3.93 -0.93 1.16
N ILE A 169 -3.55 -0.39 0.00
CA ILE A 169 -2.91 0.92 -0.08
C ILE A 169 -3.95 1.98 0.25
N PRO A 170 -3.75 2.80 1.30
CA PRO A 170 -4.70 3.85 1.64
C PRO A 170 -4.87 4.81 0.48
N ARG A 171 -6.10 5.25 0.23
CA ARG A 171 -6.42 6.22 -0.85
C ARG A 171 -5.53 7.46 -0.81
N ALA A 172 -5.26 7.98 0.39
CA ALA A 172 -4.40 9.15 0.59
C ALA A 172 -2.93 8.93 0.20
N ALA A 173 -2.43 7.70 0.26
CA ALA A 173 -1.05 7.35 -0.11
C ALA A 173 -0.92 6.85 -1.56
N CYS A 174 -2.04 6.60 -2.24
CA CYS A 174 -2.05 6.01 -3.57
C CYS A 174 -1.27 6.86 -4.58
N ALA A 175 -1.47 8.18 -4.60
CA ALA A 175 -0.78 9.06 -5.55
C ALA A 175 0.75 9.07 -5.36
N ASP A 176 1.20 9.05 -4.10
CA ASP A 176 2.63 9.00 -3.75
C ASP A 176 3.24 7.65 -4.17
N VAL A 177 2.56 6.55 -3.89
CA VAL A 177 3.01 5.20 -4.27
C VAL A 177 3.08 5.05 -5.79
N VAL A 178 2.08 5.56 -6.49
CA VAL A 178 2.03 5.51 -7.95
C VAL A 178 3.12 6.36 -8.59
N SER A 179 3.30 7.59 -8.15
CA SER A 179 4.32 8.49 -8.72
C SER A 179 5.72 7.95 -8.48
N SER A 180 5.97 7.37 -7.31
CA SER A 180 7.18 6.63 -7.01
C SER A 180 7.38 5.42 -7.93
N ALA A 181 6.35 4.60 -8.11
CA ALA A 181 6.41 3.43 -8.99
C ALA A 181 6.73 3.86 -10.43
N ALA A 182 6.13 4.95 -10.89
CA ALA A 182 6.41 5.51 -12.20
C ALA A 182 7.86 6.00 -12.36
N ALA A 183 8.44 6.59 -11.31
CA ALA A 183 9.85 6.97 -11.31
C ALA A 183 10.81 5.75 -11.24
N SER A 184 10.34 4.59 -10.78
CA SER A 184 11.16 3.40 -10.60
C SER A 184 11.41 2.57 -11.87
N GLY A 185 10.87 2.98 -13.02
CA GLY A 185 11.04 2.27 -14.29
C GLY A 185 10.04 1.14 -14.52
N VAL A 186 8.93 1.11 -13.76
CA VAL A 186 7.79 0.23 -14.04
C VAL A 186 7.25 0.53 -15.43
N LEU A 187 6.96 -0.51 -16.22
CA LEU A 187 6.50 -0.34 -17.60
C LEU A 187 4.96 -0.21 -17.70
N GLY A 188 4.23 -0.80 -16.75
CA GLY A 188 2.77 -0.69 -16.66
C GLY A 188 2.25 -0.65 -15.23
N LEU A 189 1.21 0.15 -15.01
CA LEU A 189 0.54 0.25 -13.71
C LEU A 189 -0.97 0.02 -13.87
N LEU A 190 -1.54 -0.77 -12.96
CA LEU A 190 -2.99 -0.83 -12.75
C LEU A 190 -3.31 -0.46 -11.31
N VAL A 191 -4.40 0.30 -11.14
CA VAL A 191 -4.96 0.63 -9.83
C VAL A 191 -6.41 0.21 -9.85
N ALA A 192 -6.85 -0.55 -8.85
CA ALA A 192 -8.24 -0.96 -8.70
C ALA A 192 -8.73 -0.70 -7.27
N PRO A 193 -9.98 -0.23 -7.10
CA PRO A 193 -10.58 -0.12 -5.78
C PRO A 193 -10.73 -1.49 -5.13
N GLU A 194 -10.52 -1.56 -3.82
CA GLU A 194 -10.79 -2.77 -3.06
C GLU A 194 -12.22 -2.79 -2.55
N ALA A 195 -12.99 -3.82 -2.91
CA ALA A 195 -14.34 -4.00 -2.39
C ALA A 195 -14.34 -4.25 -0.86
N VAL A 196 -13.27 -4.86 -0.36
CA VAL A 196 -13.02 -5.11 1.07
C VAL A 196 -11.58 -4.72 1.37
N VAL A 197 -11.40 -3.89 2.39
CA VAL A 197 -10.08 -3.37 2.79
C VAL A 197 -9.07 -4.50 2.99
N GLY A 198 -7.92 -4.39 2.32
CA GLY A 198 -6.83 -5.36 2.42
C GLY A 198 -7.03 -6.63 1.60
N THR A 199 -8.15 -6.73 0.87
CA THR A 199 -8.41 -7.85 -0.02
C THR A 199 -8.04 -7.40 -1.44
N PRO A 200 -6.98 -7.95 -2.03
CA PRO A 200 -6.50 -7.48 -3.32
C PRO A 200 -7.57 -7.67 -4.39
N ALA A 201 -7.89 -6.60 -5.11
CA ALA A 201 -8.75 -6.64 -6.28
C ALA A 201 -8.10 -7.46 -7.42
N PHE A 202 -6.77 -7.48 -7.47
CA PHE A 202 -5.99 -8.32 -8.38
C PHE A 202 -5.53 -9.59 -7.64
N THR A 203 -6.12 -10.74 -7.97
CA THR A 203 -5.67 -12.04 -7.49
C THR A 203 -4.48 -12.57 -8.31
N VAL A 204 -3.84 -13.63 -7.84
CA VAL A 204 -2.83 -14.38 -8.61
C VAL A 204 -3.39 -14.82 -9.96
N ASP A 205 -4.64 -15.30 -9.99
CA ASP A 205 -5.31 -15.70 -11.24
C ASP A 205 -5.50 -14.52 -12.19
N ASN A 206 -5.89 -13.35 -11.68
CA ASN A 206 -6.00 -12.14 -12.48
C ASN A 206 -4.62 -11.72 -13.05
N ALA A 207 -3.55 -11.88 -12.27
CA ALA A 207 -2.18 -11.60 -12.71
C ALA A 207 -1.76 -12.47 -13.91
N LEU A 208 -2.18 -13.74 -13.93
CA LEU A 208 -1.92 -14.65 -15.05
C LEU A 208 -2.62 -14.19 -16.34
N THR A 209 -3.74 -13.48 -16.22
CA THR A 209 -4.54 -13.01 -17.37
C THR A 209 -4.10 -11.65 -17.91
N LEU A 210 -3.11 -11.00 -17.30
CA LEU A 210 -2.62 -9.69 -17.74
C LEU A 210 -2.05 -9.77 -19.16
N ARG A 211 -2.44 -8.81 -20.02
CA ARG A 211 -2.03 -8.70 -21.41
C ARG A 211 -1.65 -7.26 -21.73
N MET A 212 -0.74 -7.06 -22.69
CA MET A 212 -0.33 -5.72 -23.14
C MET A 212 -1.52 -4.85 -23.52
N ALA A 213 -2.48 -5.41 -24.28
CA ALA A 213 -3.71 -4.75 -24.71
C ALA A 213 -4.49 -4.07 -23.55
N MET A 214 -4.40 -4.59 -22.33
CA MET A 214 -5.02 -3.99 -21.16
C MET A 214 -4.39 -2.64 -20.83
N PHE A 215 -3.07 -2.53 -20.95
CA PHE A 215 -2.34 -1.29 -20.75
C PHE A 215 -2.54 -0.35 -21.95
N GLU A 216 -2.65 -0.87 -23.17
CA GLU A 216 -2.91 -0.03 -24.36
C GLU A 216 -4.32 0.58 -24.39
N GLY A 217 -5.18 0.22 -23.43
CA GLY A 217 -6.56 0.66 -23.40
C GLY A 217 -7.45 -0.01 -24.46
N THR A 218 -6.91 -0.97 -25.21
CA THR A 218 -7.62 -1.67 -26.29
C THR A 218 -8.54 -2.77 -25.78
N VAL A 219 -8.33 -3.25 -24.54
CA VAL A 219 -9.25 -4.15 -23.84
C VAL A 219 -9.43 -3.74 -22.38
N THR A 220 -10.59 -4.05 -21.80
CA THR A 220 -10.90 -3.82 -20.37
C THR A 220 -9.91 -4.56 -19.47
N ALA A 221 -9.29 -3.84 -18.53
CA ALA A 221 -8.50 -4.47 -17.49
C ALA A 221 -9.41 -5.18 -16.47
N PRO A 222 -9.07 -6.40 -16.05
CA PRO A 222 -9.66 -7.04 -14.90
C PRO A 222 -8.94 -6.56 -13.63
N PRO A 223 -9.66 -6.23 -12.54
CA PRO A 223 -11.12 -6.24 -12.36
C PRO A 223 -11.81 -4.94 -12.82
N ALA A 224 -13.13 -4.99 -12.98
CA ALA A 224 -13.95 -3.83 -13.37
C ALA A 224 -13.72 -2.61 -12.45
N GLY A 225 -13.63 -1.41 -13.04
CA GLY A 225 -13.33 -0.18 -12.30
C GLY A 225 -11.83 0.10 -12.12
N SER A 226 -10.94 -0.76 -12.62
CA SER A 226 -9.51 -0.48 -12.62
C SER A 226 -9.15 0.66 -13.57
N VAL A 227 -8.32 1.59 -13.11
CA VAL A 227 -7.63 2.57 -13.96
C VAL A 227 -6.29 1.99 -14.40
N ARG A 228 -5.99 2.22 -15.68
CA ARG A 228 -4.86 1.67 -16.40
C ARG A 228 -3.95 2.80 -16.82
N VAL A 229 -2.65 2.62 -16.67
CA VAL A 229 -1.67 3.53 -17.26
C VAL A 229 -0.53 2.74 -17.89
N LYS A 230 -0.26 3.07 -19.15
CA LYS A 230 0.79 2.50 -19.99
C LYS A 230 1.85 3.56 -20.25
N GLY A 231 3.12 3.18 -20.18
CA GLY A 231 4.15 3.85 -20.95
C GLY A 231 4.00 3.45 -22.42
N THR A 232 3.39 4.30 -23.25
CA THR A 232 2.88 3.91 -24.58
C THR A 232 3.93 3.53 -25.63
N VAL A 233 5.22 3.76 -25.40
CA VAL A 233 6.34 3.32 -26.25
C VAL A 233 7.57 3.00 -25.40
N ASN A 234 8.55 2.28 -25.97
CA ASN A 234 9.88 2.04 -25.36
C ASN A 234 10.38 3.33 -24.69
N ASN A 235 10.33 3.42 -23.35
CA ASN A 235 10.66 4.59 -22.53
C ASN A 235 9.67 5.78 -22.48
N SER A 236 8.37 5.56 -22.70
CA SER A 236 7.38 6.63 -22.46
C SER A 236 7.01 6.71 -21.00
N ALA A 237 7.02 7.93 -20.48
CA ALA A 237 6.54 8.22 -19.13
C ALA A 237 5.11 7.68 -18.94
N LEU A 238 4.88 6.99 -17.83
CA LEU A 238 3.54 6.69 -17.35
C LEU A 238 2.77 8.01 -17.22
N ASP A 239 1.50 8.02 -17.63
CA ASP A 239 0.59 9.15 -17.40
C ASP A 239 0.21 9.22 -15.90
N VAL A 240 1.14 9.74 -15.09
CA VAL A 240 0.99 9.89 -13.63
C VAL A 240 -0.16 10.85 -13.31
N ALA A 241 -0.46 11.82 -14.18
CA ALA A 241 -1.55 12.77 -13.99
C ALA A 241 -2.92 12.08 -14.06
N ALA A 242 -3.09 11.10 -14.96
CA ALA A 242 -4.28 10.24 -14.97
C ALA A 242 -4.41 9.38 -13.71
N MET A 243 -3.33 9.15 -12.95
CA MET A 243 -3.34 8.32 -11.74
C MET A 243 -3.54 9.09 -10.43
N SER A 244 -2.91 10.25 -10.29
CA SER A 244 -3.07 11.11 -9.11
C SER A 244 -4.41 11.86 -9.11
N GLY A 245 -5.10 11.88 -10.26
CA GLY A 245 -6.45 12.44 -10.40
C GLY A 245 -7.57 11.62 -9.75
N GLY A 246 -8.79 12.14 -9.84
CA GLY A 246 -9.98 11.58 -9.19
C GLY A 246 -10.46 10.21 -9.70
N THR A 247 -9.84 9.64 -10.74
CA THR A 247 -10.28 8.41 -11.38
C THR A 247 -9.59 7.15 -10.84
N ALA A 248 -8.28 7.19 -10.54
CA ALA A 248 -7.53 6.02 -10.07
C ALA A 248 -7.41 5.99 -8.54
N CYS A 249 -6.64 6.92 -7.97
CA CYS A 249 -6.56 7.12 -6.52
C CYS A 249 -7.80 7.84 -5.95
N GLY A 250 -8.78 8.17 -6.79
CA GLY A 250 -9.98 8.91 -6.41
C GLY A 250 -11.26 8.08 -6.22
N THR A 251 -11.15 6.75 -6.15
CA THR A 251 -12.30 5.88 -5.88
C THR A 251 -12.94 6.18 -4.51
N ASN A 252 -14.24 5.92 -4.33
CA ASN A 252 -14.93 6.11 -3.05
C ASN A 252 -14.50 5.11 -1.95
N ASN A 253 -13.53 4.25 -2.23
CA ASN A 253 -13.09 3.20 -1.34
C ASN A 253 -11.88 3.68 -0.52
N ASP A 254 -11.77 3.20 0.72
CA ASP A 254 -10.71 3.60 1.66
C ASP A 254 -9.33 3.09 1.24
N THR A 255 -9.30 1.96 0.53
CA THR A 255 -8.07 1.35 0.02
C THR A 255 -8.18 0.94 -1.45
N VAL A 256 -7.02 0.85 -2.07
CA VAL A 256 -6.83 0.40 -3.45
C VAL A 256 -5.78 -0.70 -3.51
N THR A 257 -5.88 -1.53 -4.53
CA THR A 257 -4.81 -2.44 -4.92
C THR A 257 -4.04 -1.82 -6.08
N ILE A 258 -2.72 -1.86 -6.02
CA ILE A 258 -1.82 -1.37 -7.07
C ILE A 258 -1.04 -2.56 -7.62
N ALA A 259 -1.17 -2.82 -8.93
CA ALA A 259 -0.38 -3.82 -9.64
C ALA A 259 0.66 -3.11 -10.52
N MET A 260 1.93 -3.41 -10.26
CA MET A 260 3.08 -2.91 -11.00
C MET A 260 3.58 -4.01 -11.91
N VAL A 261 3.68 -3.72 -13.21
CA VAL A 261 3.98 -4.73 -14.23
C VAL A 261 5.22 -4.33 -14.99
N ASN A 262 6.13 -5.29 -15.13
CA ASN A 262 7.35 -5.14 -15.90
C ASN A 262 7.49 -6.33 -16.86
N TRP A 263 8.16 -6.13 -17.99
CA TRP A 263 8.28 -7.11 -19.05
C TRP A 263 9.57 -6.94 -19.85
N LYS A 264 9.92 -7.99 -20.59
CA LYS A 264 11.05 -8.06 -21.52
C LYS A 264 10.60 -7.91 -22.96
#